data_AF-A0A947B0C9-F1
#
_entry.id   AF-A0A947B0C9-F1
#
_cell.length_a   1.000
_cell.length_b   1.000
_cell.length_c   1.000
_cell.angle_alpha   90.00
_cell.angle_beta   90.00
_cell.angle_gamma   90.00
#
_symmetry.space_group_name_H-M   'P 1'
#
loop_
_entity.id
_entity.type
_entity.pdbx_description
1 polymer ?
#
loop_
_entity_poly.entity_id
_entity_poly.type
_entity_poly.pdbx_seq_one_letter_code
_entity_poly.pdbx_strand_id
1 'polypeptide(L)'
;MFMNLKTIISIILVAFIAIGFLGCHPKGVGPVGPNGQRLAWKEMSIEQRKVHMGSVVLPRAAALFRSWRPERFAEVNCTLCHGQGAKTENFKMPTAHLSRLSGELLLGPEFEAHPDTTRLKLDRLVPIMSEALGLKSFSVITRTGFGCYSCHLGPTGPMFGN
;
A
#
# COMPACT_ATOMS: atom_id res chain seq x y z
N MET A 1 19.70 -3.86 -43.61
CA MET A 1 18.24 -3.84 -43.38
C MET A 1 17.97 -2.93 -42.19
N PHE A 2 17.68 -1.65 -42.45
CA PHE A 2 17.45 -0.66 -41.39
C PHE A 2 15.98 -0.74 -40.96
N MET A 3 15.73 -1.09 -39.70
CA MET A 3 14.38 -1.03 -39.12
C MET A 3 13.92 0.43 -39.06
N ASN A 4 12.68 0.70 -39.47
CA ASN A 4 12.15 2.06 -39.48
C ASN A 4 11.90 2.55 -38.04
N LEU A 5 11.96 3.87 -37.84
CA LEU A 5 11.81 4.51 -36.53
C LEU A 5 10.48 4.16 -35.83
N LYS A 6 9.39 3.96 -36.58
CA LYS A 6 8.09 3.56 -36.03
C LYS A 6 8.12 2.14 -35.48
N THR A 7 8.78 1.22 -36.17
CA THR A 7 9.00 -0.16 -35.71
C THR A 7 9.91 -0.20 -34.48
N ILE A 8 10.94 0.65 -34.42
CA ILE A 8 11.80 0.79 -33.24
C ILE A 8 10.99 1.34 -32.05
N ILE A 9 10.18 2.39 -32.26
CA ILE A 9 9.31 2.95 -31.22
C ILE A 9 8.28 1.92 -30.75
N SER A 10 7.65 1.17 -31.64
CA SER A 10 6.68 0.13 -31.27
C SER A 10 7.34 -1.02 -30.49
N ILE A 11 8.54 -1.45 -30.88
CA ILE A 11 9.28 -2.50 -30.15
C ILE A 11 9.71 -2.01 -28.77
N ILE A 12 10.20 -0.76 -28.66
CA ILE A 12 10.55 -0.15 -27.37
C ILE A 12 9.32 -0.03 -26.48
N LEU A 13 8.17 0.39 -27.02
CA LEU A 13 6.92 0.49 -26.27
C LEU A 13 6.45 -0.88 -25.76
N VAL A 14 6.52 -1.93 -26.59
CA VAL A 14 6.16 -3.31 -26.19
C VAL A 14 7.15 -3.88 -25.18
N ALA A 15 8.44 -3.60 -25.32
CA ALA A 15 9.46 -4.02 -24.36
C ALA A 15 9.31 -3.32 -23.00
N PHE A 16 8.99 -2.01 -22.97
CA PHE A 16 8.71 -1.28 -21.73
C PHE A 16 7.41 -1.78 -21.05
N ILE A 17 6.38 -2.10 -21.83
CA ILE A 17 5.16 -2.73 -21.31
C ILE A 17 5.50 -4.07 -20.67
N ALA A 18 6.31 -4.92 -21.33
CA ALA A 18 6.71 -6.22 -20.80
C ALA A 18 7.56 -6.10 -19.51
N ILE A 19 8.50 -5.16 -19.44
CA ILE A 19 9.37 -4.94 -18.26
C ILE A 19 8.57 -4.41 -17.06
N GLY A 20 7.52 -3.59 -17.30
CA GLY A 20 6.62 -3.10 -16.25
C GLY A 20 5.82 -4.19 -15.53
N PHE A 21 5.70 -5.39 -16.11
CA PHE A 21 5.01 -6.54 -15.50
C PHE A 21 5.94 -7.52 -14.76
N LEU A 22 7.26 -7.35 -14.80
CA LEU A 22 8.23 -8.31 -14.22
C LEU A 22 8.55 -8.13 -12.73
N GLY A 23 7.90 -7.19 -12.04
CA GLY A 23 7.97 -7.17 -10.58
C GLY A 23 7.19 -8.33 -9.99
N CYS A 24 7.82 -9.49 -9.79
CA CYS A 24 7.19 -10.66 -9.15
C CYS A 24 6.63 -10.26 -7.78
N HIS A 25 5.30 -10.18 -7.70
CA HIS A 25 4.55 -9.98 -6.46
C HIS A 25 3.58 -11.15 -6.28
N PRO A 26 3.28 -11.54 -5.04
CA PRO A 26 3.76 -10.95 -3.78
C PRO A 26 5.25 -11.25 -3.51
N LYS A 27 5.96 -10.27 -2.93
CA LYS A 27 7.36 -10.43 -2.53
C LYS A 27 7.45 -11.01 -1.11
N GLY A 28 8.47 -11.84 -0.88
CA GLY A 28 8.78 -12.37 0.44
C GLY A 28 9.33 -11.27 1.36
N VAL A 29 8.54 -10.82 2.33
CA VAL A 29 8.92 -9.78 3.32
C VAL A 29 9.03 -10.32 4.73
N GLY A 30 8.52 -11.54 4.97
CA GLY A 30 8.50 -12.17 6.28
C GLY A 30 9.79 -12.90 6.66
N PRO A 31 9.70 -13.73 7.71
CA PRO A 31 10.73 -14.70 8.08
C PRO A 31 11.05 -15.68 6.94
N VAL A 32 12.20 -16.33 7.02
CA VAL A 32 12.58 -17.40 6.09
C VAL A 32 11.73 -18.64 6.38
N GLY A 33 11.05 -19.15 5.35
CA GLY A 33 10.22 -20.34 5.40
C GLY A 33 11.01 -21.64 5.15
N PRO A 34 10.33 -22.79 5.13
CA PRO A 34 10.96 -24.11 5.02
C PRO A 34 11.75 -24.33 3.72
N ASN A 35 11.38 -23.63 2.64
CA ASN A 35 12.05 -23.70 1.34
C ASN A 35 13.24 -22.73 1.21
N GLY A 36 13.66 -22.08 2.30
CA GLY A 36 14.74 -21.09 2.30
C GLY A 36 14.37 -19.72 1.73
N GLN A 37 13.13 -19.53 1.27
CA GLN A 37 12.65 -18.24 0.79
C GLN A 37 11.92 -17.48 1.89
N ARG A 38 11.92 -16.13 1.83
CA ARG A 38 11.12 -15.32 2.75
C ARG A 38 9.63 -15.50 2.47
N LEU A 39 8.84 -15.68 3.52
CA LEU A 39 7.39 -15.78 3.42
C LEU A 39 6.79 -14.49 2.84
N ALA A 40 5.87 -14.64 1.89
CA ALA A 40 5.01 -13.56 1.43
C ALA A 40 4.02 -13.15 2.53
N TRP A 41 3.48 -11.93 2.44
CA TRP A 41 2.53 -11.41 3.43
C TRP A 41 1.34 -12.34 3.70
N LYS A 42 0.79 -12.95 2.63
CA LYS A 42 -0.36 -13.86 2.71
C LYS A 42 -0.04 -15.17 3.43
N GLU A 43 1.22 -15.59 3.44
CA GLU A 43 1.68 -16.85 4.04
C GLU A 43 2.02 -16.71 5.53
N MET A 44 2.24 -15.48 6.01
CA MET A 44 2.55 -15.22 7.41
C MET A 44 1.34 -15.44 8.33
N SER A 45 1.61 -16.01 9.51
CA SER A 45 0.67 -16.07 10.63
C SER A 45 0.36 -14.68 11.19
N ILE A 46 -0.69 -14.54 12.00
CA ILE A 46 -1.04 -13.27 12.65
C ILE A 46 0.12 -12.76 13.52
N GLU A 47 0.78 -13.64 14.29
CA GLU A 47 1.91 -13.25 15.13
C GLU A 47 3.13 -12.80 14.30
N GLN A 48 3.43 -13.48 13.20
CA GLN A 48 4.49 -13.06 12.27
C GLN A 48 4.16 -11.69 11.65
N ARG A 49 2.90 -11.45 11.27
CA ARG A 49 2.44 -10.15 10.77
C ARG A 49 2.54 -9.07 11.84
N LYS A 50 2.19 -9.34 13.10
CA LYS A 50 2.32 -8.40 14.22
C LYS A 50 3.79 -7.99 14.43
N VAL A 51 4.70 -8.97 14.45
CA VAL A 51 6.14 -8.71 14.54
C VAL A 51 6.63 -7.87 13.37
N HIS A 52 6.26 -8.22 12.14
CA HIS A 52 6.64 -7.45 10.94
C HIS A 52 6.06 -6.03 10.95
N MET A 53 4.80 -5.89 11.37
CA MET A 53 4.15 -4.58 11.52
C MET A 53 4.88 -3.70 12.53
N GLY A 54 5.24 -4.24 13.70
CA GLY A 54 5.93 -3.49 14.75
C GLY A 54 7.38 -3.14 14.41
N SER A 55 8.11 -4.04 13.73
CA SER A 55 9.55 -3.88 13.47
C SER A 55 9.89 -3.21 12.13
N VAL A 56 9.01 -3.32 11.13
CA VAL A 56 9.28 -2.82 9.77
C VAL A 56 8.28 -1.74 9.35
N VAL A 57 6.98 -2.03 9.45
CA VAL A 57 5.95 -1.15 8.87
C VAL A 57 5.74 0.11 9.70
N LEU A 58 5.50 -0.05 11.01
CA LEU A 58 5.21 1.05 11.92
C LEU A 58 6.36 2.06 11.99
N PRO A 59 7.65 1.68 12.09
CA PRO A 59 8.74 2.65 12.10
C PRO A 59 8.82 3.48 10.82
N ARG A 60 8.59 2.88 9.64
CA ARG A 60 8.59 3.58 8.35
C ARG A 60 7.42 4.56 8.24
N ALA A 61 6.21 4.13 8.61
CA ALA A 61 5.04 5.01 8.64
C ALA A 61 5.22 6.16 9.65
N ALA A 62 5.74 5.85 10.84
CA ALA A 62 5.98 6.82 11.90
C ALA A 62 7.02 7.87 11.49
N ALA A 63 8.09 7.47 10.78
CA ALA A 63 9.07 8.41 10.23
C ALA A 63 8.42 9.39 9.25
N LEU A 64 7.56 8.91 8.35
CA LEU A 64 6.82 9.78 7.43
C LEU A 64 5.93 10.77 8.19
N PHE A 65 5.11 10.29 9.13
CA PHE A 65 4.19 11.14 9.87
C PHE A 65 4.91 12.17 10.74
N ARG A 66 5.97 11.79 11.45
CA ARG A 66 6.82 12.71 12.22
C ARG A 66 7.48 13.76 11.35
N SER A 67 7.94 13.41 10.15
CA SER A 67 8.53 14.38 9.22
C SER A 67 7.52 15.40 8.71
N TRP A 68 6.24 15.04 8.67
CA TRP A 68 5.18 15.91 8.15
C TRP A 68 4.58 16.82 9.23
N ARG A 69 4.25 16.27 10.41
CA ARG A 69 3.67 17.01 11.54
C ARG A 69 4.22 16.48 12.86
N PRO A 70 5.43 16.89 13.26
CA PRO A 70 6.15 16.28 14.39
C PRO A 70 5.39 16.41 15.71
N GLU A 71 4.76 17.56 15.99
CA GLU A 71 3.98 17.77 17.22
C GLU A 71 2.78 16.83 17.32
N ARG A 72 2.05 16.65 16.21
CA ARG A 72 0.87 15.77 16.16
C ARG A 72 1.25 14.28 16.24
N PHE A 73 2.43 13.93 15.74
CA PHE A 73 2.88 12.55 15.57
C PHE A 73 4.12 12.24 16.42
N ALA A 74 4.29 12.93 17.54
CA ALA A 74 5.36 12.65 18.51
C ALA A 74 5.36 11.17 18.91
N GLU A 75 4.15 10.63 19.11
CA GLU A 75 3.91 9.20 19.30
C GLU A 75 3.08 8.63 18.14
N VAL A 76 3.58 7.55 17.55
CA VAL A 76 2.87 6.80 16.51
C VAL A 76 2.87 5.34 16.93
N ASN A 77 1.68 4.78 17.09
CA ASN A 77 1.47 3.39 17.48
C ASN A 77 0.38 2.74 16.60
N CYS A 78 0.09 1.47 16.84
CA CYS A 78 -0.87 0.68 16.05
C CYS A 78 -2.27 1.31 15.98
N THR A 79 -2.69 2.07 16.99
CA THR A 79 -4.02 2.69 17.05
C THR A 79 -4.21 3.80 16.02
N LEU A 80 -3.12 4.41 15.52
CA LEU A 80 -3.23 5.45 14.47
C LEU A 80 -3.93 4.94 13.22
N CYS A 81 -3.68 3.67 12.86
CA CYS A 81 -4.27 3.05 11.68
C CYS A 81 -5.43 2.12 12.03
N HIS A 82 -5.32 1.35 13.12
CA HIS A 82 -6.28 0.29 13.46
C HIS A 82 -7.31 0.69 14.53
N GLY A 83 -7.17 1.86 15.16
CA GLY A 83 -8.06 2.33 16.22
C GLY A 83 -8.15 1.36 17.39
N GLN A 84 -9.37 1.16 17.89
CA GLN A 84 -9.64 0.22 19.00
C GLN A 84 -9.31 -1.23 18.63
N GLY A 85 -9.34 -1.59 17.34
CA GLY A 85 -8.95 -2.90 16.86
C GLY A 85 -7.53 -3.29 17.27
N ALA A 86 -6.62 -2.33 17.38
CA ALA A 86 -5.26 -2.59 17.89
C ALA A 86 -5.24 -3.07 19.35
N LYS A 87 -6.21 -2.64 20.18
CA LYS A 87 -6.27 -3.01 21.60
C LYS A 87 -6.96 -4.36 21.82
N THR A 88 -7.84 -4.76 20.90
CA THR A 88 -8.58 -6.02 20.94
C THR A 88 -7.98 -7.07 20.00
N GLU A 89 -6.75 -6.87 19.54
CA GLU A 89 -6.03 -7.71 18.57
C GLU A 89 -6.74 -7.94 17.23
N ASN A 90 -7.73 -7.09 16.89
CA ASN A 90 -8.41 -7.10 15.60
C ASN A 90 -7.74 -6.09 14.64
N PHE A 91 -6.71 -6.55 13.95
CA PHE A 91 -5.94 -5.74 13.00
C PHE A 91 -6.50 -5.76 11.56
N LYS A 92 -7.75 -6.19 11.38
CA LYS A 92 -8.36 -6.30 10.04
C LYS A 92 -8.41 -4.94 9.35
N MET A 93 -8.06 -4.96 8.07
CA MET A 93 -8.15 -3.81 7.17
C MET A 93 -8.91 -4.22 5.89
N PRO A 94 -9.64 -3.31 5.24
CA PRO A 94 -9.89 -1.92 5.66
C PRO A 94 -10.73 -1.83 6.95
N THR A 95 -10.67 -0.67 7.61
CA THR A 95 -11.33 -0.44 8.92
C THR A 95 -12.28 0.76 8.89
N ALA A 96 -13.31 0.74 9.73
CA ALA A 96 -14.22 1.86 9.95
C ALA A 96 -13.65 2.94 10.90
N HIS A 97 -12.48 2.69 11.52
CA HIS A 97 -11.80 3.70 12.32
C HIS A 97 -11.31 4.89 11.47
N LEU A 98 -10.92 4.61 10.23
CA LEU A 98 -10.47 5.63 9.29
C LEU A 98 -11.66 6.22 8.54
N SER A 99 -11.51 7.46 8.08
CA SER A 99 -12.54 8.14 7.27
C SER A 99 -12.92 7.31 6.06
N ARG A 100 -14.21 7.24 5.75
CA ARG A 100 -14.65 6.64 4.49
C ARG A 100 -14.24 7.56 3.34
N LEU A 101 -13.87 6.97 2.21
CA LEU A 101 -13.54 7.72 1.00
C LEU A 101 -14.70 7.66 0.01
N SER A 102 -14.77 8.67 -0.85
CA SER A 102 -15.82 8.96 -1.84
C SER A 102 -16.12 7.80 -2.79
N GLY A 103 -15.09 7.00 -3.09
CA GLY A 103 -15.18 5.96 -4.11
C GLY A 103 -14.74 6.44 -5.49
N GLU A 104 -14.43 7.73 -5.63
CA GLU A 104 -14.01 8.32 -6.90
C GLU A 104 -12.61 7.86 -7.29
N LEU A 105 -12.43 7.61 -8.59
CA LEU A 105 -11.20 7.07 -9.15
C LEU A 105 -9.96 7.94 -8.85
N LEU A 106 -10.14 9.26 -8.81
CA LEU A 106 -9.06 10.24 -8.66
C LEU A 106 -9.09 10.97 -7.31
N LEU A 107 -9.91 10.51 -6.36
CA LEU A 107 -10.00 11.07 -5.00
C LEU A 107 -10.34 12.58 -4.98
N GLY A 108 -11.18 13.05 -5.92
CA GLY A 108 -11.52 14.47 -6.07
C GLY A 108 -11.99 15.11 -4.76
N PRO A 109 -13.02 14.56 -4.10
CA PRO A 109 -13.50 15.07 -2.82
C PRO A 109 -12.44 15.08 -1.72
N GLU A 110 -11.56 14.08 -1.67
CA GLU A 110 -10.47 14.02 -0.69
C GLU A 110 -9.39 15.07 -0.96
N PHE A 111 -9.10 15.38 -2.21
CA PHE A 111 -8.17 16.45 -2.57
C PHE A 111 -8.74 17.83 -2.32
N GLU A 112 -10.05 18.02 -2.55
CA GLU A 112 -10.73 19.28 -2.25
C GLU A 112 -10.76 19.55 -0.73
N ALA A 113 -11.13 18.54 0.07
CA ALA A 113 -11.23 18.70 1.51
C ALA A 113 -9.85 18.73 2.22
N HIS A 114 -8.90 17.88 1.77
CA HIS A 114 -7.66 17.62 2.50
C HIS A 114 -6.43 17.48 1.58
N PRO A 115 -6.09 18.49 0.75
CA PRO A 115 -5.13 18.35 -0.34
C PRO A 115 -3.76 17.82 0.10
N ASP A 116 -3.20 18.37 1.17
CA ASP A 116 -1.86 17.96 1.64
C ASP A 116 -1.85 16.56 2.26
N THR A 117 -2.90 16.22 3.01
CA THR A 117 -3.01 14.90 3.65
C THR A 117 -3.21 13.82 2.59
N THR A 118 -4.08 14.10 1.62
CA THR A 118 -4.38 13.20 0.50
C THR A 118 -3.14 12.99 -0.35
N ARG A 119 -2.42 14.06 -0.71
CA ARG A 119 -1.17 13.98 -1.47
C ARG A 119 -0.09 13.20 -0.73
N LEU A 120 0.18 13.51 0.54
CA LEU A 120 1.17 12.79 1.33
C LEU A 120 0.87 11.29 1.40
N LYS A 121 -0.40 10.93 1.63
CA LYS A 121 -0.79 9.53 1.75
C LYS A 121 -0.69 8.80 0.42
N LEU A 122 -1.17 9.42 -0.66
CA LEU A 122 -1.12 8.86 -2.01
C LEU A 122 0.31 8.65 -2.48
N ASP A 123 1.15 9.69 -2.37
CA ASP A 123 2.46 9.72 -2.99
C ASP A 123 3.54 9.05 -2.13
N ARG A 124 3.33 8.97 -0.81
CA ARG A 124 4.35 8.49 0.14
C ARG A 124 3.88 7.33 0.97
N LEU A 125 2.76 7.47 1.70
CA LEU A 125 2.33 6.43 2.64
C LEU A 125 1.94 5.14 1.90
N VAL A 126 1.09 5.22 0.88
CA VAL A 126 0.62 4.05 0.13
C VAL A 126 1.80 3.27 -0.49
N PRO A 127 2.76 3.90 -1.18
CA PRO A 127 3.96 3.21 -1.65
C PRO A 127 4.79 2.56 -0.53
N ILE A 128 5.03 3.27 0.59
CA ILE A 128 5.76 2.73 1.74
C ILE A 128 5.08 1.47 2.28
N MET A 129 3.75 1.50 2.42
CA MET A 129 2.98 0.37 2.93
C MET A 129 2.99 -0.79 1.94
N SER A 130 2.77 -0.51 0.65
CA SER A 130 2.83 -1.53 -0.41
C SER A 130 4.17 -2.25 -0.43
N GLU A 131 5.27 -1.50 -0.38
CA GLU A 131 6.63 -2.04 -0.37
C GLU A 131 6.91 -2.85 0.90
N ALA A 132 6.61 -2.28 2.08
CA ALA A 132 6.87 -2.94 3.35
C ALA A 132 6.09 -4.24 3.52
N LEU A 133 4.91 -4.35 2.88
CA LEU A 133 4.09 -5.56 2.87
C LEU A 133 4.40 -6.49 1.69
N GLY A 134 5.28 -6.09 0.76
CA GLY A 134 5.59 -6.88 -0.44
C GLY A 134 4.39 -7.06 -1.36
N LEU A 135 3.47 -6.09 -1.37
CA LEU A 135 2.25 -6.09 -2.18
C LEU A 135 2.44 -5.24 -3.43
N LYS A 136 1.78 -5.63 -4.52
CA LYS A 136 1.75 -4.85 -5.76
C LYS A 136 0.94 -3.57 -5.52
N SER A 137 1.43 -2.42 -5.99
CA SER A 137 0.66 -1.18 -5.95
C SER A 137 -0.62 -1.29 -6.77
N PHE A 138 -1.63 -0.52 -6.38
CA PHE A 138 -2.93 -0.49 -7.05
C PHE A 138 -2.81 -0.14 -8.53
N SER A 139 -3.54 -0.87 -9.36
CA SER A 139 -3.69 -0.63 -10.79
C SER A 139 -5.13 -0.19 -11.08
N VAL A 140 -5.28 0.99 -11.66
CA VAL A 140 -6.60 1.52 -12.09
C VAL A 140 -7.24 0.67 -13.19
N ILE A 141 -6.42 -0.02 -13.99
CA ILE A 141 -6.87 -0.87 -15.11
C ILE A 141 -7.49 -2.15 -14.57
N THR A 142 -6.77 -2.84 -13.67
CA THR A 142 -7.23 -4.13 -13.13
C THR A 142 -8.09 -3.98 -11.88
N ARG A 143 -8.13 -2.77 -11.29
CA ARG A 143 -8.81 -2.44 -10.03
C ARG A 143 -8.40 -3.36 -8.87
N THR A 144 -7.11 -3.69 -8.84
CA THR A 144 -6.50 -4.59 -7.85
C THR A 144 -5.14 -4.08 -7.40
N GLY A 145 -4.71 -4.52 -6.22
CA GLY A 145 -3.43 -4.14 -5.61
C GLY A 145 -3.58 -3.11 -4.50
N PHE A 146 -2.50 -2.87 -3.78
CA PHE A 146 -2.47 -2.07 -2.58
C PHE A 146 -2.64 -0.57 -2.87
N GLY A 147 -3.67 0.04 -2.28
CA GLY A 147 -4.04 1.45 -2.48
C GLY A 147 -4.78 2.03 -1.28
N CYS A 148 -5.41 3.20 -1.45
CA CYS A 148 -6.14 3.89 -0.37
C CYS A 148 -7.18 2.98 0.32
N TYR A 149 -7.90 2.18 -0.48
CA TYR A 149 -8.96 1.28 0.00
C TYR A 149 -8.44 -0.02 0.62
N SER A 150 -7.12 -0.24 0.62
CA SER A 150 -6.50 -1.29 1.44
C SER A 150 -6.53 -0.93 2.93
N CYS A 151 -6.72 0.35 3.28
CA CYS A 151 -6.86 0.83 4.65
C CYS A 151 -8.25 1.42 4.91
N HIS A 152 -8.75 2.23 3.98
CA HIS A 152 -10.01 2.94 4.12
C HIS A 152 -11.20 2.16 3.55
N LEU A 153 -12.37 2.31 4.15
CA LEU A 153 -13.62 1.88 3.53
C LEU A 153 -14.07 2.88 2.44
N GLY A 154 -14.75 2.38 1.42
CA GLY A 154 -15.55 3.20 0.51
C GLY A 154 -16.91 3.57 1.10
N PRO A 155 -17.79 4.21 0.31
CA PRO A 155 -19.04 4.77 0.82
C PRO A 155 -19.91 3.73 1.53
N THR A 156 -20.01 2.52 0.96
CA THR A 156 -20.89 1.45 1.47
C THR A 156 -20.13 0.26 2.05
N GLY A 157 -18.81 0.14 1.84
CA GLY A 157 -18.03 -0.97 2.39
C GLY A 157 -16.60 -1.05 1.88
N PRO A 158 -15.92 -2.21 2.05
CA PRO A 158 -14.66 -2.48 1.39
C PRO A 158 -14.76 -2.28 -0.12
N MET A 159 -13.76 -1.65 -0.71
CA MET A 159 -13.68 -1.38 -2.14
C MET A 159 -12.33 -1.85 -2.67
N PHE A 160 -12.33 -2.42 -3.87
CA PHE A 160 -11.17 -2.97 -4.58
C PHE A 160 -10.45 -4.11 -3.80
N GLY A 161 -10.15 -5.20 -4.51
CA GLY A 161 -9.56 -6.39 -3.89
C GLY A 161 -8.04 -6.31 -3.74
N ASN A 162 -7.52 -6.84 -2.63
CA ASN A 162 -6.10 -7.15 -2.41
C ASN A 162 -5.88 -8.66 -2.23
#